data_AF-A5F6G6-F1
#
_entry.id   AF-A5F6G6-F1
#
_cell.length_a   1.000
_cell.length_b   1.000
_cell.length_c   1.000
_cell.angle_alpha   90.00
_cell.angle_beta   90.00
_cell.angle_gamma   90.00
#
_symmetry.space_group_name_H-M   'P 1'
#
loop_
_entity.id
_entity.type
_entity.pdbx_description
1 polymer ?
#
loop_
_entity_poly.entity_id
_entity_poly.type
_entity_poly.pdbx_seq_one_letter_code
_entity_poly.pdbx_strand_id
1 'polypeptide(L)'
;MNLHEYQAKQLFAEFGLPVPEGYACDTPQEAFEAAGRISTAKKVVKCQVHAGGRGKAGGVELHDTKEGVKAFAQKWLGKNLVTYQTDANGQPVSKILVEEASNIANELYLGAVVDRSTRRIVFMASTEGGVEIEKVAEETPELIHKAAIDPLVGPQAYQGRELAFKLGLQGDQIKQFVKIFMGLGEMFAQYDLALLEINPLVITAEGNLLCLDGKINIDSNAMYRQPKLRQMHDASQEDAREAHAAKWELNYVALDGNVGCMVNGAGLAMGTMDIVNLHGGKPANFLDVGGGATKERVAEAFKIILSDTNVKAVLVNIFGGIVRCDMIAEGIIGAVKEVGVSVPVVVRLEGTNAELGRKVLAESGLDIIAAVSLTDAAQKVVAAAEGK
;
A
#
# COMPACT_ATOMS: atom_id res chain seq x y z
N MET A 1 3.00 4.91 -3.16
CA MET A 1 1.66 5.55 -3.21
C MET A 1 0.82 4.83 -4.25
N ASN A 2 -0.38 4.38 -3.90
CA ASN A 2 -1.30 3.72 -4.84
C ASN A 2 -2.17 4.75 -5.58
N LEU A 3 -2.61 4.40 -6.78
CA LEU A 3 -3.64 5.12 -7.52
C LEU A 3 -4.92 4.28 -7.64
N HIS A 4 -6.06 4.95 -7.72
CA HIS A 4 -7.34 4.34 -8.12
C HIS A 4 -7.31 3.90 -9.59
N GLU A 5 -8.16 2.93 -9.96
CA GLU A 5 -8.29 2.44 -11.33
C GLU A 5 -8.60 3.58 -12.32
N TYR A 6 -9.52 4.50 -11.97
CA TYR A 6 -9.84 5.62 -12.86
C TYR A 6 -8.63 6.55 -13.11
N GLN A 7 -7.75 6.72 -12.11
CA GLN A 7 -6.53 7.52 -12.25
C GLN A 7 -5.50 6.79 -13.09
N ALA A 8 -5.33 5.48 -12.87
CA ALA A 8 -4.48 4.65 -13.71
C ALA A 8 -4.92 4.70 -15.19
N LYS A 9 -6.24 4.58 -15.45
CA LYS A 9 -6.81 4.70 -16.80
C LYS A 9 -6.62 6.07 -17.43
N GLN A 10 -6.70 7.15 -16.65
CA GLN A 10 -6.38 8.50 -17.13
C GLN A 10 -4.91 8.57 -17.60
N LEU A 11 -3.97 8.04 -16.81
CA LEU A 11 -2.57 7.98 -17.22
C LEU A 11 -2.37 7.08 -18.45
N PHE A 12 -3.04 5.93 -18.54
CA PHE A 12 -3.00 5.08 -19.72
C PHE A 12 -3.47 5.82 -20.99
N ALA A 13 -4.58 6.55 -20.90
CA ALA A 13 -5.12 7.31 -22.03
C ALA A 13 -4.16 8.43 -22.49
N GLU A 14 -3.47 9.10 -21.56
CA GLU A 14 -2.45 10.11 -21.89
C GLU A 14 -1.25 9.54 -22.65
N PHE A 15 -0.89 8.28 -22.38
CA PHE A 15 0.12 7.53 -23.13
C PHE A 15 -0.45 6.89 -24.42
N GLY A 16 -1.68 7.23 -24.81
CA GLY A 16 -2.33 6.73 -26.01
C GLY A 16 -2.64 5.24 -25.98
N LEU A 17 -2.80 4.68 -24.77
CA LEU A 17 -3.18 3.28 -24.55
C LEU A 17 -4.71 3.14 -24.55
N PRO A 18 -5.23 2.02 -25.09
CA PRO A 18 -6.68 1.82 -25.19
C PRO A 18 -7.28 1.50 -23.83
N VAL A 19 -8.24 2.33 -23.38
CA VAL A 19 -9.07 2.12 -22.19
C VAL A 19 -10.54 2.31 -22.56
N PRO A 20 -11.50 1.66 -21.88
CA PRO A 20 -12.92 1.92 -22.12
C PRO A 20 -13.27 3.36 -21.75
N GLU A 21 -14.25 3.95 -22.44
CA GLU A 21 -14.81 5.24 -22.02
C GLU A 21 -15.46 5.07 -20.63
N GLY A 22 -15.09 5.95 -19.70
CA GLY A 22 -15.58 5.87 -18.34
C GLY A 22 -15.47 7.18 -17.57
N TYR A 23 -16.30 7.29 -16.54
CA TYR A 23 -16.46 8.49 -15.73
C TYR A 23 -16.44 8.14 -14.24
N ALA A 24 -15.54 8.77 -13.48
CA ALA A 24 -15.49 8.64 -12.03
C ALA A 24 -16.45 9.61 -11.36
N CYS A 25 -17.44 9.08 -10.64
CA CYS A 25 -18.57 9.82 -10.09
C CYS A 25 -18.53 9.77 -8.56
N ASP A 26 -18.72 10.88 -7.86
CA ASP A 26 -18.79 10.94 -6.39
C ASP A 26 -20.21 11.14 -5.85
N THR A 27 -21.20 11.30 -6.73
CA THR A 27 -22.61 11.27 -6.34
C THR A 27 -23.41 10.25 -7.16
N PRO A 28 -24.51 9.71 -6.62
CA PRO A 28 -25.39 8.86 -7.42
C PRO A 28 -26.02 9.57 -8.62
N GLN A 29 -26.16 10.90 -8.55
CA GLN A 29 -26.70 11.69 -9.66
C GLN A 29 -25.68 11.80 -10.81
N GLU A 30 -24.40 12.03 -10.50
CA GLU A 30 -23.33 11.96 -11.50
C GLU A 30 -23.23 10.57 -12.15
N ALA A 31 -23.35 9.50 -11.36
CA ALA A 31 -23.34 8.13 -11.89
C ALA A 31 -24.50 7.88 -12.87
N PHE A 32 -25.69 8.39 -12.56
CA PHE A 32 -26.85 8.34 -13.45
C PHE A 32 -26.61 9.11 -14.77
N GLU A 33 -26.01 10.29 -14.69
CA GLU A 33 -25.69 11.12 -15.85
C GLU A 33 -24.58 10.50 -16.71
N ALA A 34 -23.54 9.96 -16.10
CA ALA A 34 -22.45 9.23 -16.76
C ALA A 34 -22.98 8.02 -17.55
N ALA A 35 -23.90 7.25 -16.96
CA ALA A 35 -24.56 6.14 -17.65
C ALA A 35 -25.35 6.59 -18.90
N GLY A 36 -25.74 7.86 -18.98
CA GLY A 36 -26.37 8.45 -20.16
C GLY A 36 -25.41 8.94 -21.24
N ARG A 37 -24.13 9.08 -20.93
CA ARG A 37 -23.07 9.46 -21.89
C ARG A 37 -22.49 8.24 -22.60
N ILE A 38 -22.48 7.10 -21.91
CA ILE A 38 -21.98 5.83 -22.43
C ILE A 38 -22.92 5.25 -23.50
N SER A 39 -22.33 4.94 -24.66
CA SER A 39 -23.05 4.51 -25.86
C SER A 39 -23.50 3.05 -25.82
N THR A 40 -22.76 2.21 -25.09
CA THR A 40 -23.02 0.78 -24.98
C THR A 40 -24.29 0.48 -24.19
N ALA A 41 -24.98 -0.61 -24.55
CA ALA A 41 -26.23 -1.00 -23.91
C ALA A 41 -26.05 -1.27 -22.41
N LYS A 42 -24.98 -1.99 -22.04
CA LYS A 42 -24.62 -2.31 -20.66
C LYS A 42 -23.47 -1.43 -20.19
N LYS A 43 -23.50 -1.05 -18.92
CA LYS A 43 -22.48 -0.26 -18.22
C LYS A 43 -21.88 -1.13 -17.13
N VAL A 44 -20.57 -1.06 -16.95
CA VAL A 44 -19.89 -1.63 -15.79
C VAL A 44 -19.79 -0.54 -14.74
N VAL A 45 -20.15 -0.86 -13.50
CA VAL A 45 -20.00 0.03 -12.35
C VAL A 45 -19.01 -0.58 -11.37
N LYS A 46 -18.00 0.20 -10.96
CA LYS A 46 -16.88 -0.29 -10.14
C LYS A 46 -16.61 0.64 -8.98
N CYS A 47 -16.64 0.11 -7.75
CA CYS A 47 -16.15 0.82 -6.58
C CYS A 47 -14.66 1.15 -6.75
N GLN A 48 -14.28 2.39 -6.47
CA GLN A 48 -12.90 2.85 -6.53
C GLN A 48 -12.28 2.76 -5.14
N VAL A 49 -11.44 1.74 -4.94
CA VAL A 49 -10.64 1.50 -3.74
C VAL A 49 -9.25 0.99 -4.16
N HIS A 50 -8.24 1.12 -3.30
CA HIS A 50 -6.86 0.70 -3.61
C HIS A 50 -6.61 -0.82 -3.46
N ALA A 51 -7.61 -1.59 -3.03
CA ALA A 51 -7.56 -3.04 -2.92
C ALA A 51 -8.14 -3.77 -4.14
N GLY A 52 -7.54 -4.91 -4.49
CA GLY A 52 -8.06 -5.86 -5.47
C GLY A 52 -9.23 -6.68 -4.92
N GLY A 53 -9.78 -7.59 -5.74
CA GLY A 53 -10.88 -8.48 -5.31
C GLY A 53 -12.27 -7.84 -5.24
N ARG A 54 -12.42 -6.62 -5.79
CA ARG A 54 -13.64 -5.82 -5.76
C ARG A 54 -14.85 -6.56 -6.33
N GLY A 55 -14.67 -7.31 -7.41
CA GLY A 55 -15.75 -8.11 -8.02
C GLY A 55 -16.31 -9.19 -7.09
N LYS A 56 -15.44 -9.92 -6.39
CA LYS A 56 -15.85 -10.96 -5.41
C LYS A 56 -16.60 -10.35 -4.22
N ALA A 57 -16.32 -9.09 -3.89
CA ALA A 57 -17.00 -8.35 -2.82
C ALA A 57 -18.31 -7.66 -3.26
N GLY A 58 -18.74 -7.83 -4.52
CA GLY A 58 -19.92 -7.15 -5.07
C GLY A 58 -19.70 -5.66 -5.38
N GLY A 59 -18.44 -5.22 -5.39
CA GLY A 59 -18.02 -3.87 -5.77
C GLY A 59 -17.86 -3.66 -7.27
N VAL A 60 -18.19 -4.66 -8.10
CA VAL A 60 -18.25 -4.55 -9.57
C VAL A 60 -19.54 -5.22 -10.05
N GLU A 61 -20.38 -4.49 -10.78
CA GLU A 61 -21.65 -4.99 -11.31
C GLU A 61 -21.88 -4.51 -12.76
N LEU A 62 -22.73 -5.22 -13.52
CA LEU A 62 -23.18 -4.84 -14.86
C LEU A 62 -24.64 -4.39 -14.80
N HIS A 63 -24.95 -3.24 -15.38
CA HIS A 63 -26.31 -2.68 -15.43
C HIS A 63 -26.68 -2.27 -16.87
N ASP A 64 -27.92 -2.53 -17.27
CA ASP A 64 -28.48 -2.14 -18.58
C ASP A 64 -29.32 -0.86 -18.52
N THR A 65 -29.61 -0.35 -17.33
CA THR A 65 -30.41 0.86 -17.09
C THR A 65 -29.62 1.90 -16.30
N LYS A 66 -29.96 3.18 -16.49
CA LYS A 66 -29.34 4.29 -15.72
C LYS A 66 -29.74 4.23 -14.25
N GLU A 67 -30.96 3.76 -13.99
CA GLU A 67 -31.53 3.55 -12.66
C GLU A 67 -30.75 2.48 -11.88
N GLY A 68 -30.37 1.38 -12.54
CA GLY A 68 -29.50 0.36 -11.95
C GLY A 68 -28.13 0.91 -11.55
N VAL A 69 -27.50 1.71 -12.42
CA VAL A 69 -26.24 2.41 -12.11
C VAL A 69 -26.38 3.36 -10.92
N LYS A 70 -27.46 4.14 -10.87
CA LYS A 70 -27.75 5.05 -9.74
C LYS A 70 -27.95 4.30 -8.43
N ALA A 71 -28.68 3.18 -8.46
CA ALA A 71 -28.92 2.34 -7.29
C ALA A 71 -27.62 1.73 -6.75
N PHE A 72 -26.72 1.29 -7.64
CA PHE A 72 -25.39 0.82 -7.25
C PHE A 72 -24.57 1.93 -6.56
N ALA A 73 -24.57 3.14 -7.12
CA ALA A 73 -23.88 4.27 -6.50
C ALA A 73 -24.47 4.64 -5.13
N GLN A 74 -25.79 4.64 -4.96
CA GLN A 74 -26.46 4.84 -3.66
C GLN A 74 -26.12 3.74 -2.64
N LYS A 75 -25.95 2.51 -3.10
CA LYS A 75 -25.61 1.36 -2.26
C LYS A 75 -24.21 1.49 -1.66
N TRP A 76 -23.25 1.99 -2.43
CA TRP A 76 -21.83 1.92 -2.08
C TRP A 76 -21.18 3.22 -1.65
N LEU A 77 -21.55 4.37 -2.23
CA LEU A 77 -20.93 5.65 -1.88
C LEU A 77 -21.09 5.95 -0.37
N GLY A 78 -19.97 6.26 0.29
CA GLY A 78 -19.90 6.51 1.73
C GLY A 78 -19.89 5.26 2.62
N LYS A 79 -19.86 4.06 2.04
CA LYS A 79 -19.64 2.80 2.77
C LYS A 79 -18.24 2.26 2.53
N ASN A 80 -17.83 1.31 3.36
CA ASN A 80 -16.58 0.59 3.17
C ASN A 80 -16.80 -0.68 2.36
N LEU A 81 -15.88 -0.95 1.42
CA LEU A 81 -15.80 -2.21 0.70
C LEU A 81 -14.70 -3.06 1.34
N VAL A 82 -15.09 -4.20 1.91
CA VAL A 82 -14.17 -5.21 2.42
C VAL A 82 -13.87 -6.21 1.30
N THR A 83 -12.60 -6.43 1.00
CA THR A 83 -12.15 -7.47 0.08
C THR A 83 -11.16 -8.40 0.79
N TYR A 84 -10.72 -9.47 0.12
CA TYR A 84 -9.67 -10.33 0.68
C TYR A 84 -8.30 -9.64 0.78
N GLN A 85 -8.14 -8.44 0.19
CA GLN A 85 -6.92 -7.62 0.24
C GLN A 85 -7.05 -6.40 1.16
N THR A 86 -8.18 -6.22 1.86
CA THR A 86 -8.34 -5.18 2.89
C THR A 86 -8.24 -5.79 4.27
N ASP A 87 -8.10 -4.95 5.30
CA ASP A 87 -8.38 -5.36 6.67
C ASP A 87 -9.89 -5.63 6.87
N ALA A 88 -10.28 -5.90 8.12
CA ALA A 88 -11.69 -6.14 8.49
C ALA A 88 -12.58 -4.88 8.35
N ASN A 89 -11.99 -3.68 8.32
CA ASN A 89 -12.73 -2.42 8.17
C ASN A 89 -13.02 -2.09 6.70
N GLY A 90 -12.23 -2.63 5.78
CA GLY A 90 -12.34 -2.34 4.35
C GLY A 90 -11.82 -0.95 4.01
N GLN A 91 -12.04 -0.54 2.75
CA GLN A 91 -11.67 0.79 2.27
C GLN A 91 -12.90 1.63 1.93
N PRO A 92 -12.91 2.94 2.23
CA PRO A 92 -14.06 3.79 1.97
C PRO A 92 -14.25 4.00 0.47
N VAL A 93 -15.49 3.82 0.00
CA VAL A 93 -15.87 4.06 -1.39
C VAL A 93 -16.34 5.51 -1.54
N SER A 94 -15.45 6.37 -2.04
CA SER A 94 -15.73 7.78 -2.31
C SER A 94 -16.11 8.07 -3.77
N LYS A 95 -15.74 7.17 -4.68
CA LYS A 95 -16.05 7.26 -6.12
C LYS A 95 -16.49 5.93 -6.71
N ILE A 96 -17.37 6.01 -7.70
CA ILE A 96 -17.77 4.90 -8.57
C ILE A 96 -17.30 5.21 -9.99
N LEU A 97 -16.58 4.29 -10.60
CA LEU A 97 -16.29 4.33 -12.04
C LEU A 97 -17.46 3.71 -12.79
N VAL A 98 -18.08 4.49 -13.67
CA VAL A 98 -19.10 4.03 -14.62
C VAL A 98 -18.46 3.99 -16.00
N GLU A 99 -18.38 2.82 -16.62
CA GLU A 99 -17.68 2.64 -17.90
C GLU A 99 -18.43 1.74 -18.88
N GLU A 100 -18.01 1.76 -20.15
CA GLU A 100 -18.57 0.90 -21.18
C GLU A 100 -18.32 -0.58 -20.89
N ALA A 101 -19.35 -1.41 -21.10
CA ALA A 101 -19.14 -2.86 -21.10
C ALA A 101 -18.38 -3.28 -22.37
N SER A 102 -17.30 -4.04 -22.18
CA SER A 102 -16.47 -4.54 -23.27
C SER A 102 -16.88 -5.95 -23.72
N ASN A 103 -16.78 -6.24 -25.02
CA ASN A 103 -17.07 -7.55 -25.60
C ASN A 103 -15.84 -8.46 -25.48
N ILE A 104 -15.59 -9.00 -24.29
CA ILE A 104 -14.38 -9.75 -23.93
C ILE A 104 -14.37 -11.11 -24.66
N ALA A 105 -13.35 -11.35 -25.51
CA ALA A 105 -13.09 -12.66 -26.09
C ALA A 105 -12.08 -13.45 -25.25
N ASN A 106 -10.95 -12.81 -24.91
CA ASN A 106 -9.90 -13.41 -24.08
C ASN A 106 -9.39 -12.37 -23.07
N GLU A 107 -8.86 -12.86 -21.96
CA GLU A 107 -8.24 -12.08 -20.91
C GLU A 107 -6.77 -12.45 -20.79
N LEU A 108 -5.87 -11.46 -20.82
CA LEU A 108 -4.44 -11.63 -20.64
C LEU A 108 -3.99 -10.90 -19.37
N TYR A 109 -2.80 -11.22 -18.90
CA TYR A 109 -2.11 -10.46 -17.86
C TYR A 109 -0.94 -9.68 -18.45
N LEU A 110 -0.76 -8.42 -18.04
CA LEU A 110 0.45 -7.63 -18.30
C LEU A 110 0.80 -6.79 -17.07
N GLY A 111 2.01 -6.95 -16.55
CA GLY A 111 2.49 -6.14 -15.42
C GLY A 111 3.98 -5.85 -15.51
N ALA A 112 4.45 -4.91 -14.71
CA ALA A 112 5.86 -4.56 -14.60
C ALA A 112 6.23 -4.21 -13.15
N VAL A 113 7.44 -4.57 -12.74
CA VAL A 113 8.01 -4.26 -11.44
C VAL A 113 9.50 -3.97 -11.56
N VAL A 114 10.09 -3.32 -10.55
CA VAL A 114 11.55 -3.29 -10.40
C VAL A 114 12.00 -4.60 -9.76
N ASP A 115 12.54 -5.51 -10.57
CA ASP A 115 13.11 -6.76 -10.10
C ASP A 115 14.41 -6.48 -9.35
N ARG A 116 14.39 -6.71 -8.03
CA ARG A 116 15.52 -6.48 -7.13
C ARG A 116 16.71 -7.41 -7.40
N SER A 117 16.47 -8.63 -7.92
CA SER A 117 17.52 -9.61 -8.20
C SER A 117 18.32 -9.19 -9.43
N THR A 118 17.63 -8.90 -10.53
CA THR A 118 18.27 -8.47 -11.78
C THR A 118 18.61 -6.98 -11.81
N ARG A 119 18.00 -6.19 -10.91
CA ARG A 119 18.12 -4.73 -10.82
C ARG A 119 17.66 -4.07 -12.12
N ARG A 120 16.50 -4.48 -12.61
CA ARG A 120 15.91 -4.02 -13.88
C ARG A 120 14.41 -3.80 -13.71
N ILE A 121 13.83 -2.93 -14.53
CA ILE A 121 12.39 -2.96 -14.78
C ILE A 121 12.12 -4.25 -15.57
N VAL A 122 11.24 -5.11 -15.07
CA VAL A 122 10.89 -6.37 -15.72
C VAL A 122 9.39 -6.39 -15.98
N PHE A 123 9.03 -6.52 -17.26
CA PHE A 123 7.67 -6.81 -17.67
C PHE A 123 7.40 -8.31 -17.57
N MET A 124 6.17 -8.65 -17.20
CA MET A 124 5.61 -10.00 -17.12
C MET A 124 4.32 -10.02 -17.91
N ALA A 125 4.15 -11.02 -18.77
CA ALA A 125 2.93 -11.24 -19.51
C ALA A 125 2.51 -12.72 -19.47
N SER A 126 1.20 -12.98 -19.41
CA SER A 126 0.65 -14.32 -19.37
C SER A 126 -0.68 -14.41 -20.13
N THR A 127 -1.01 -15.60 -20.63
CA THR A 127 -2.33 -15.93 -21.16
C THR A 127 -3.38 -16.05 -20.07
N GLU A 128 -2.96 -16.20 -18.81
CA GLU A 128 -3.84 -16.33 -17.65
C GLU A 128 -4.22 -14.94 -17.10
N GLY A 129 -5.04 -14.21 -17.85
CA GLY A 129 -5.68 -12.98 -17.37
C GLY A 129 -6.88 -13.24 -16.47
N GLY A 130 -7.28 -12.25 -15.68
CA GLY A 130 -8.46 -12.31 -14.81
C GLY A 130 -8.24 -13.11 -13.51
N VAL A 131 -7.03 -13.64 -13.27
CA VAL A 131 -6.66 -14.42 -12.09
C VAL A 131 -5.52 -13.75 -11.30
N GLU A 132 -5.33 -14.16 -10.04
CA GLU A 132 -4.20 -13.74 -9.22
C GLU A 132 -2.90 -14.29 -9.83
N ILE A 133 -2.02 -13.40 -10.30
CA ILE A 133 -0.79 -13.78 -11.00
C ILE A 133 0.17 -14.57 -10.13
N GLU A 134 0.11 -14.40 -8.81
CA GLU A 134 0.90 -15.14 -7.83
C GLU A 134 0.57 -16.63 -7.88
N LYS A 135 -0.70 -17.00 -8.10
CA LYS A 135 -1.10 -18.41 -8.26
C LYS A 135 -0.56 -19.00 -9.56
N VAL A 136 -0.61 -18.24 -10.65
CA VAL A 136 -0.02 -18.65 -11.94
C VAL A 136 1.49 -18.84 -11.80
N ALA A 137 2.17 -17.96 -11.03
CA ALA A 137 3.60 -18.06 -10.78
C ALA A 137 4.00 -19.27 -9.93
N GLU A 138 3.12 -19.71 -9.02
CA GLU A 138 3.33 -20.88 -8.18
C GLU A 138 2.99 -22.19 -8.91
N GLU A 139 1.84 -22.25 -9.57
CA GLU A 139 1.27 -23.48 -10.15
C GLU A 139 1.75 -23.76 -11.58
N THR A 140 1.87 -22.72 -12.41
CA THR A 140 2.20 -22.82 -13.86
C THR A 140 3.21 -21.74 -14.28
N PRO A 141 4.41 -21.69 -13.66
CA PRO A 141 5.39 -20.63 -13.87
C PRO A 141 5.83 -20.45 -15.33
N GLU A 142 5.74 -21.50 -16.15
CA GLU A 142 6.04 -21.50 -17.58
C GLU A 142 5.11 -20.60 -18.42
N LEU A 143 3.91 -20.30 -17.91
CA LEU A 143 2.95 -19.39 -18.55
C LEU A 143 3.26 -17.91 -18.31
N ILE A 144 4.32 -17.60 -17.54
CA ILE A 144 4.76 -16.21 -17.28
C ILE A 144 6.00 -15.90 -18.11
N HIS A 145 5.81 -15.06 -19.11
CA HIS A 145 6.88 -14.60 -19.99
C HIS A 145 7.42 -13.26 -19.52
N LYS A 146 8.75 -13.11 -19.50
CA LYS A 146 9.42 -11.94 -18.94
C LYS A 146 10.23 -11.18 -19.98
N ALA A 147 10.28 -9.86 -19.86
CA ALA A 147 11.19 -8.99 -20.60
C ALA A 147 11.85 -7.97 -19.67
N ALA A 148 13.18 -8.05 -19.52
CA ALA A 148 13.94 -7.10 -18.73
C ALA A 148 14.35 -5.89 -19.57
N ILE A 149 14.04 -4.68 -19.10
CA ILE A 149 14.35 -3.43 -19.79
C ILE A 149 15.78 -3.02 -19.47
N ASP A 150 16.60 -2.87 -20.50
CA ASP A 150 17.95 -2.34 -20.32
C ASP A 150 17.88 -0.82 -20.06
N PRO A 151 18.56 -0.31 -19.02
CA PRO A 151 18.42 1.08 -18.60
C PRO A 151 19.02 2.08 -19.60
N LEU A 152 19.92 1.66 -20.50
CA LEU A 152 20.53 2.54 -21.50
C LEU A 152 19.61 2.76 -22.70
N VAL A 153 19.00 1.69 -23.21
CA VAL A 153 18.20 1.74 -24.45
C VAL A 153 16.69 1.84 -24.19
N GLY A 154 16.25 1.63 -22.96
CA GLY A 154 14.82 1.64 -22.61
C GLY A 154 14.05 0.47 -23.21
N PRO A 155 12.70 0.51 -23.18
CA PRO A 155 11.88 -0.54 -23.79
C PRO A 155 12.12 -0.59 -25.29
N GLN A 156 12.25 -1.80 -25.84
CA GLN A 156 12.49 -2.01 -27.27
C GLN A 156 11.37 -2.81 -27.91
N ALA A 157 10.97 -2.43 -29.13
CA ALA A 157 9.84 -3.05 -29.83
C ALA A 157 10.00 -4.56 -30.06
N TYR A 158 11.23 -5.07 -30.14
CA TYR A 158 11.47 -6.51 -30.28
C TYR A 158 11.05 -7.29 -29.02
N GLN A 159 11.19 -6.70 -27.83
CA GLN A 159 10.78 -7.31 -26.56
C GLN A 159 9.26 -7.42 -26.49
N GLY A 160 8.55 -6.34 -26.88
CA GLY A 160 7.10 -6.36 -27.02
C GLY A 160 6.61 -7.41 -28.02
N ARG A 161 7.31 -7.58 -29.16
CA ARG A 161 6.99 -8.65 -30.13
C ARG A 161 7.25 -10.03 -29.58
N GLU A 162 8.37 -10.23 -28.86
CA GLU A 162 8.69 -11.52 -28.24
C GLU A 162 7.60 -11.96 -27.26
N LEU A 163 7.15 -11.05 -26.39
CA LEU A 163 6.02 -11.31 -25.49
C LEU A 163 4.73 -11.60 -26.27
N ALA A 164 4.39 -10.78 -27.28
CA ALA A 164 3.20 -10.97 -28.09
C ALA A 164 3.16 -12.35 -28.78
N PHE A 165 4.30 -12.81 -29.32
CA PHE A 165 4.38 -14.14 -29.94
C PHE A 165 4.24 -15.27 -28.91
N LYS A 166 4.83 -15.13 -27.72
CA LYS A 166 4.68 -16.13 -26.65
C LYS A 166 3.24 -16.22 -26.13
N LEU A 167 2.51 -15.11 -26.13
CA LEU A 167 1.08 -15.06 -25.82
C LEU A 167 0.17 -15.58 -26.95
N GLY A 168 0.73 -15.94 -28.12
CA GLY A 168 -0.04 -16.40 -29.26
C GLY A 168 -0.85 -15.32 -29.99
N LEU A 169 -0.53 -14.03 -29.80
CA LEU A 169 -1.19 -12.92 -30.50
C LEU A 169 -0.92 -12.96 -32.01
N GLN A 170 -1.91 -12.53 -32.80
CA GLN A 170 -1.85 -12.61 -34.26
C GLN A 170 -2.17 -11.27 -34.94
N GLY A 171 -1.63 -11.09 -36.15
CA GLY A 171 -1.97 -9.95 -37.02
C GLY A 171 -1.78 -8.59 -36.33
N ASP A 172 -2.84 -7.77 -36.33
CA ASP A 172 -2.81 -6.43 -35.76
C ASP A 172 -2.70 -6.43 -34.22
N GLN A 173 -3.08 -7.51 -33.53
CA GLN A 173 -2.92 -7.63 -32.08
C GLN A 173 -1.46 -7.50 -31.67
N ILE A 174 -0.53 -8.01 -32.47
CA ILE A 174 0.92 -7.88 -32.21
C ILE A 174 1.32 -6.40 -32.22
N LYS A 175 0.85 -5.63 -33.20
CA LYS A 175 1.15 -4.18 -33.31
C LYS A 175 0.56 -3.42 -32.13
N GLN A 176 -0.68 -3.74 -31.75
CA GLN A 176 -1.37 -3.15 -30.60
C GLN A 176 -0.62 -3.47 -29.29
N PHE A 177 -0.21 -4.72 -29.09
CA PHE A 177 0.53 -5.15 -27.90
C PHE A 177 1.89 -4.44 -27.81
N VAL A 178 2.62 -4.35 -28.92
CA VAL A 178 3.90 -3.62 -28.96
C VAL A 178 3.71 -2.16 -28.58
N LYS A 179 2.67 -1.49 -29.08
CA LYS A 179 2.35 -0.10 -28.69
C LYS A 179 2.06 0.00 -27.19
N ILE A 180 1.26 -0.92 -26.65
CA ILE A 180 0.94 -0.97 -25.21
C ILE A 180 2.21 -1.18 -24.37
N PHE A 181 3.01 -2.19 -24.69
CA PHE A 181 4.28 -2.47 -24.02
C PHE A 181 5.22 -1.26 -24.00
N MET A 182 5.40 -0.61 -25.15
CA MET A 182 6.28 0.56 -25.26
C MET A 182 5.77 1.75 -24.43
N GLY A 183 4.47 2.07 -24.53
CA GLY A 183 3.87 3.17 -23.78
C GLY A 183 3.89 2.95 -22.27
N LEU A 184 3.61 1.72 -21.82
CA LEU A 184 3.74 1.36 -20.40
C LEU A 184 5.18 1.42 -19.92
N GLY A 185 6.15 1.02 -20.74
CA GLY A 185 7.58 1.10 -20.41
C GLY A 185 8.06 2.54 -20.24
N GLU A 186 7.63 3.44 -21.14
CA GLU A 186 7.89 4.89 -21.04
C GLU A 186 7.22 5.48 -19.79
N MET A 187 5.95 5.16 -19.55
CA MET A 187 5.19 5.60 -18.38
C MET A 187 5.84 5.13 -17.07
N PHE A 188 6.31 3.88 -17.01
CA PHE A 188 6.96 3.31 -15.82
C PHE A 188 8.18 4.14 -15.40
N ALA A 189 9.03 4.49 -16.37
CA ALA A 189 10.22 5.31 -16.13
C ALA A 189 9.89 6.78 -15.87
N GLN A 190 8.96 7.36 -16.63
CA GLN A 190 8.61 8.79 -16.52
C GLN A 190 7.92 9.14 -15.21
N TYR A 191 7.09 8.24 -14.68
CA TYR A 191 6.29 8.46 -13.47
C TYR A 191 6.84 7.78 -12.22
N ASP A 192 8.07 7.24 -12.27
CA ASP A 192 8.73 6.60 -11.13
C ASP A 192 7.86 5.50 -10.51
N LEU A 193 7.32 4.63 -11.37
CA LEU A 193 6.47 3.55 -10.89
C LEU A 193 7.33 2.50 -10.17
N ALA A 194 6.79 1.96 -9.08
CA ALA A 194 7.34 0.80 -8.40
C ALA A 194 6.67 -0.49 -8.92
N LEU A 195 5.39 -0.42 -9.25
CA LEU A 195 4.60 -1.50 -9.84
C LEU A 195 3.53 -0.96 -10.78
N LEU A 196 3.28 -1.70 -11.85
CA LEU A 196 2.18 -1.50 -12.79
C LEU A 196 1.56 -2.86 -13.09
N GLU A 197 0.24 -2.93 -13.12
CA GLU A 197 -0.50 -4.14 -13.46
C GLU A 197 -1.76 -3.80 -14.27
N ILE A 198 -1.99 -4.54 -15.34
CA ILE A 198 -3.21 -4.54 -16.16
C ILE A 198 -3.74 -5.96 -16.14
N ASN A 199 -4.80 -6.16 -15.37
CA ASN A 199 -5.38 -7.46 -15.16
C ASN A 199 -6.92 -7.37 -15.05
N PRO A 200 -7.67 -7.63 -16.15
CA PRO A 200 -7.19 -8.17 -17.42
C PRO A 200 -6.78 -7.09 -18.43
N LEU A 201 -5.78 -7.44 -19.26
CA LEU A 201 -5.59 -6.88 -20.60
C LEU A 201 -6.47 -7.71 -21.55
N VAL A 202 -7.54 -7.12 -22.07
CA VAL A 202 -8.55 -7.86 -22.83
C VAL A 202 -8.24 -7.87 -24.32
N ILE A 203 -8.51 -8.99 -24.97
CA ILE A 203 -8.77 -9.07 -26.42
C ILE A 203 -10.29 -8.99 -26.62
N THR A 204 -10.79 -7.97 -27.30
CA THR A 204 -12.21 -7.87 -27.63
C THR A 204 -12.57 -8.83 -28.78
N ALA A 205 -13.85 -9.15 -28.94
CA ALA A 205 -14.31 -9.99 -30.05
C ALA A 205 -14.00 -9.39 -31.43
N GLU A 206 -13.83 -8.07 -31.51
CA GLU A 206 -13.41 -7.34 -32.72
C GLU A 206 -11.89 -7.44 -32.97
N GLY A 207 -11.16 -8.12 -32.09
CA GLY A 207 -9.73 -8.41 -32.20
C GLY A 207 -8.81 -7.32 -31.66
N ASN A 208 -9.33 -6.36 -30.88
CA ASN A 208 -8.56 -5.25 -30.33
C ASN A 208 -8.11 -5.52 -28.90
N LEU A 209 -6.96 -4.97 -28.51
CA LEU A 209 -6.48 -4.98 -27.13
C LEU A 209 -7.03 -3.78 -26.35
N LEU A 210 -7.42 -4.02 -25.10
CA LEU A 210 -8.01 -3.01 -24.22
C LEU A 210 -7.54 -3.21 -22.78
N CYS A 211 -7.02 -2.15 -22.16
CA CYS A 211 -6.63 -2.14 -20.75
C CYS A 211 -7.90 -2.03 -19.88
N LEU A 212 -8.52 -3.16 -19.53
CA LEU A 212 -9.83 -3.18 -18.88
C LEU A 212 -9.78 -2.80 -17.39
N ASP A 213 -8.69 -3.15 -16.70
CA ASP A 213 -8.40 -2.74 -15.33
C ASP A 213 -6.94 -2.27 -15.24
N GLY A 214 -6.60 -1.54 -14.18
CA GLY A 214 -5.28 -0.95 -14.00
C GLY A 214 -4.95 -0.68 -12.54
N LYS A 215 -3.79 -1.18 -12.10
CA LYS A 215 -3.22 -0.89 -10.79
C LYS A 215 -1.84 -0.27 -10.96
N ILE A 216 -1.63 0.87 -10.32
CA ILE A 216 -0.34 1.57 -10.33
C ILE A 216 0.08 1.84 -8.89
N ASN A 217 1.33 1.49 -8.59
CA ASN A 217 2.04 1.92 -7.39
C ASN A 217 3.23 2.78 -7.79
N ILE A 218 3.30 3.99 -7.25
CA ILE A 218 4.36 4.96 -7.47
C ILE A 218 5.35 4.89 -6.31
N ASP A 219 6.65 4.99 -6.62
CA ASP A 219 7.68 5.15 -5.60
C ASP A 219 7.46 6.47 -4.84
N SER A 220 7.07 6.36 -3.56
CA SER A 220 6.83 7.51 -2.70
C SER A 220 8.08 8.39 -2.53
N ASN A 221 9.29 7.82 -2.67
CA ASN A 221 10.54 8.57 -2.58
C ASN A 221 10.76 9.51 -3.77
N ALA A 222 10.09 9.26 -4.91
CA ALA A 222 10.18 10.11 -6.10
C ALA A 222 9.10 11.21 -6.13
N MET A 223 8.19 11.27 -5.16
CA MET A 223 7.07 12.21 -5.15
C MET A 223 7.49 13.67 -5.17
N TYR A 224 8.72 14.00 -4.74
CA TYR A 224 9.27 15.37 -4.81
C TYR A 224 9.31 15.91 -6.26
N ARG A 225 9.50 15.04 -7.26
CA ARG A 225 9.57 15.38 -8.69
C ARG A 225 8.32 15.00 -9.50
N GLN A 226 7.28 14.47 -8.84
CA GLN A 226 6.02 14.05 -9.46
C GLN A 226 4.83 14.91 -8.98
N PRO A 227 4.79 16.22 -9.29
CA PRO A 227 3.76 17.13 -8.76
C PRO A 227 2.35 16.76 -9.21
N LYS A 228 2.19 16.26 -10.45
CA LYS A 228 0.91 15.78 -10.97
C LYS A 228 0.38 14.59 -10.17
N LEU A 229 1.22 13.58 -9.94
CA LEU A 229 0.83 12.38 -9.21
C LEU A 229 0.53 12.70 -7.75
N ARG A 230 1.21 13.69 -7.15
CA ARG A 230 0.92 14.14 -5.78
C ARG A 230 -0.52 14.62 -5.61
N GLN A 231 -1.11 15.21 -6.64
CA GLN A 231 -2.51 15.65 -6.61
C GLN A 231 -3.51 14.48 -6.70
N MET A 232 -3.04 13.29 -7.11
CA MET A 232 -3.87 12.08 -7.19
C MET A 232 -3.90 11.28 -5.88
N HIS A 233 -3.12 11.69 -4.86
CA HIS A 233 -3.06 10.99 -3.58
C HIS A 233 -4.40 11.03 -2.84
N ASP A 234 -4.96 9.85 -2.55
CA ASP A 234 -6.15 9.69 -1.72
C ASP A 234 -5.78 9.09 -0.36
N ALA A 235 -5.57 9.96 0.63
CA ALA A 235 -5.24 9.56 2.00
C ALA A 235 -6.39 8.82 2.72
N SER A 236 -7.62 8.83 2.17
CA SER A 236 -8.74 8.08 2.78
C SER A 236 -8.58 6.56 2.66
N GLN A 237 -7.70 6.11 1.76
CA GLN A 237 -7.42 4.69 1.50
C GLN A 237 -6.31 4.12 2.39
N GLU A 238 -5.68 4.95 3.22
CA GLU A 238 -4.59 4.61 4.14
C GLU A 238 -5.12 4.57 5.58
N ASP A 239 -4.46 3.83 6.48
CA ASP A 239 -4.80 3.88 7.90
C ASP A 239 -4.53 5.30 8.43
N ALA A 240 -5.52 5.88 9.12
CA ALA A 240 -5.45 7.24 9.63
C ALA A 240 -4.26 7.47 10.57
N ARG A 241 -3.83 6.43 11.31
CA ARG A 241 -2.66 6.45 12.19
C ARG A 241 -1.37 6.48 11.39
N GLU A 242 -1.26 5.73 10.30
CA GLU A 242 -0.11 5.76 9.39
C GLU A 242 0.02 7.13 8.73
N ALA A 243 -1.10 7.69 8.23
CA ALA A 243 -1.12 9.02 7.64
C ALA A 243 -0.79 10.13 8.67
N HIS A 244 -1.19 9.98 9.93
CA HIS A 244 -0.81 10.91 11.01
C HIS A 244 0.66 10.77 11.38
N ALA A 245 1.18 9.55 11.48
CA ALA A 245 2.59 9.25 11.75
C ALA A 245 3.50 9.90 10.71
N ALA A 246 3.15 9.79 9.43
CA ALA A 246 3.93 10.36 8.33
C ALA A 246 4.11 11.89 8.44
N LYS A 247 3.13 12.63 9.01
CA LYS A 247 3.24 14.09 9.23
C LYS A 247 4.33 14.46 10.24
N TRP A 248 4.70 13.52 11.10
CA TRP A 248 5.72 13.68 12.14
C TRP A 248 7.04 12.98 11.80
N GLU A 249 7.21 12.57 10.53
CA GLU A 249 8.35 11.78 10.08
C GLU A 249 8.49 10.45 10.84
N LEU A 250 7.37 9.89 11.30
CA LEU A 250 7.29 8.58 11.94
C LEU A 250 6.82 7.55 10.91
N ASN A 251 7.47 6.38 10.88
CA ASN A 251 6.97 5.25 10.10
C ASN A 251 6.21 4.32 11.03
N TYR A 252 4.90 4.21 10.84
CA TYR A 252 4.01 3.38 11.66
C TYR A 252 3.33 2.33 10.78
N VAL A 253 3.12 1.13 11.33
CA VAL A 253 2.23 0.10 10.75
C VAL A 253 1.52 -0.57 11.91
N ALA A 254 0.19 -0.67 11.84
CA ALA A 254 -0.61 -1.33 12.86
C ALA A 254 -0.55 -2.86 12.72
N LEU A 255 -0.57 -3.59 13.85
CA LEU A 255 -0.62 -5.05 13.92
C LEU A 255 -1.63 -5.50 14.98
N ASP A 256 -2.05 -6.77 14.91
CA ASP A 256 -2.98 -7.35 15.88
C ASP A 256 -2.24 -7.86 17.13
N GLY A 257 -1.95 -6.94 18.06
CA GLY A 257 -1.23 -7.26 19.29
C GLY A 257 -1.60 -6.40 20.49
N ASN A 258 -0.85 -6.57 21.58
CA ASN A 258 -1.06 -5.84 22.84
C ASN A 258 0.21 -5.21 23.41
N VAL A 259 1.37 -5.38 22.77
CA VAL A 259 2.63 -4.72 23.14
C VAL A 259 2.96 -3.65 22.11
N GLY A 260 2.82 -2.38 22.49
CA GLY A 260 3.23 -1.27 21.64
C GLY A 260 4.75 -1.18 21.55
N CYS A 261 5.32 -0.94 20.36
CA CYS A 261 6.77 -0.83 20.18
C CYS A 261 7.12 0.57 19.65
N MET A 262 8.14 1.21 20.24
CA MET A 262 8.72 2.47 19.78
C MET A 262 10.24 2.33 19.69
N VAL A 263 10.78 2.43 18.48
CA VAL A 263 12.19 2.08 18.22
C VAL A 263 12.81 3.09 17.26
N ASN A 264 14.13 3.33 17.34
CA ASN A 264 14.85 4.08 16.32
C ASN A 264 15.59 3.16 15.34
N GLY A 265 15.23 3.28 14.05
CA GLY A 265 15.76 2.49 12.94
C GLY A 265 14.91 1.26 12.62
N ALA A 266 14.42 1.20 11.39
CA ALA A 266 13.54 0.14 10.89
C ALA A 266 14.02 -1.30 11.16
N GLY A 267 15.32 -1.58 10.97
CA GLY A 267 15.88 -2.91 11.23
C GLY A 267 15.80 -3.32 12.71
N LEU A 268 16.06 -2.36 13.62
CA LEU A 268 15.94 -2.59 15.06
C LEU A 268 14.46 -2.68 15.46
N ALA A 269 13.57 -1.92 14.82
CA ALA A 269 12.13 -1.98 15.07
C ALA A 269 11.57 -3.37 14.76
N MET A 270 11.89 -3.93 13.58
CA MET A 270 11.53 -5.31 13.23
C MET A 270 12.14 -6.33 14.21
N GLY A 271 13.44 -6.23 14.51
CA GLY A 271 14.07 -7.14 15.47
C GLY A 271 13.50 -7.05 16.89
N THR A 272 12.99 -5.88 17.29
CA THR A 272 12.30 -5.68 18.57
C THR A 272 10.95 -6.38 18.58
N MET A 273 10.16 -6.25 17.51
CA MET A 273 8.90 -6.98 17.37
C MET A 273 9.14 -8.50 17.42
N ASP A 274 10.15 -8.98 16.68
CA ASP A 274 10.51 -10.40 16.65
C ASP A 274 10.89 -10.91 18.04
N ILE A 275 11.72 -10.17 18.79
CA ILE A 275 12.15 -10.62 20.12
C ILE A 275 11.02 -10.58 21.16
N VAL A 276 10.05 -9.66 21.04
CA VAL A 276 8.82 -9.69 21.85
C VAL A 276 8.00 -10.93 21.53
N ASN A 277 7.81 -11.24 20.24
CA ASN A 277 7.08 -12.43 19.81
C ASN A 277 7.77 -13.74 20.25
N LEU A 278 9.10 -13.80 20.15
CA LEU A 278 9.91 -14.94 20.61
C LEU A 278 9.74 -15.21 22.12
N HIS A 279 9.40 -14.20 22.92
CA HIS A 279 9.14 -14.34 24.36
C HIS A 279 7.64 -14.47 24.70
N GLY A 280 6.78 -14.67 23.71
CA GLY A 280 5.33 -14.93 23.90
C GLY A 280 4.43 -13.69 23.87
N GLY A 281 4.99 -12.49 23.70
CA GLY A 281 4.21 -11.27 23.50
C GLY A 281 3.63 -11.16 22.10
N LYS A 282 2.69 -10.23 21.91
CA LYS A 282 2.15 -9.90 20.59
C LYS A 282 2.41 -8.43 20.27
N PRO A 283 3.37 -8.09 19.38
CA PRO A 283 3.59 -6.72 18.96
C PRO A 283 2.32 -6.11 18.36
N ALA A 284 1.89 -4.96 18.86
CA ALA A 284 0.69 -4.23 18.42
C ALA A 284 0.98 -3.27 17.25
N ASN A 285 2.25 -2.93 17.04
CA ASN A 285 2.64 -2.03 15.97
C ASN A 285 4.13 -2.18 15.61
N PHE A 286 4.46 -1.77 14.39
CA PHE A 286 5.78 -1.30 14.02
C PHE A 286 5.80 0.22 14.19
N LEU A 287 6.84 0.78 14.82
CA LEU A 287 7.07 2.22 14.79
C LEU A 287 8.56 2.54 14.83
N ASP A 288 9.01 3.25 13.79
CA ASP A 288 10.36 3.81 13.68
C ASP A 288 10.32 5.33 13.86
N VAL A 289 10.95 5.83 14.92
CA VAL A 289 11.08 7.28 15.22
C VAL A 289 12.23 7.97 14.45
N GLY A 290 13.01 7.21 13.68
CA GLY A 290 14.20 7.70 12.99
C GLY A 290 15.36 8.06 13.93
N GLY A 291 16.40 8.70 13.40
CA GLY A 291 17.60 9.03 14.17
C GLY A 291 17.44 10.18 15.18
N GLY A 292 16.35 10.95 15.10
CA GLY A 292 16.12 12.14 15.91
C GLY A 292 14.89 12.02 16.80
N ALA A 293 14.98 11.31 17.92
CA ALA A 293 13.88 11.17 18.88
C ALA A 293 13.71 12.42 19.76
N THR A 294 13.17 13.51 19.19
CA THR A 294 12.83 14.73 19.96
C THR A 294 11.66 14.47 20.90
N LYS A 295 11.50 15.28 21.95
CA LYS A 295 10.39 15.15 22.91
C LYS A 295 9.03 15.14 22.22
N GLU A 296 8.83 16.03 21.25
CA GLU A 296 7.58 16.17 20.49
C GLU A 296 7.29 14.92 19.66
N ARG A 297 8.31 14.38 18.97
CA ARG A 297 8.17 13.14 18.18
C ARG A 297 7.87 11.93 19.06
N VAL A 298 8.52 11.82 20.22
CA VAL A 298 8.26 10.75 21.19
C VAL A 298 6.83 10.87 21.75
N ALA A 299 6.37 12.08 22.06
CA ALA A 299 5.00 12.31 22.53
C ALA A 299 3.95 11.92 21.47
N GLU A 300 4.16 12.30 20.21
CA GLU A 300 3.27 11.91 19.12
C GLU A 300 3.30 10.40 18.86
N ALA A 301 4.47 9.76 18.94
CA ALA A 301 4.59 8.32 18.84
C ALA A 301 3.79 7.61 19.96
N PHE A 302 3.83 8.10 21.21
CA PHE A 302 2.97 7.58 22.28
C PHE A 302 1.47 7.75 21.98
N LYS A 303 1.05 8.93 21.50
CA LYS A 303 -0.36 9.17 21.14
C LYS A 303 -0.83 8.20 20.05
N ILE A 304 0.00 7.94 19.04
CA ILE A 304 -0.31 7.00 17.96
C ILE A 304 -0.43 5.58 18.50
N ILE A 305 0.55 5.10 19.26
CA ILE A 305 0.55 3.74 19.83
C ILE A 305 -0.69 3.54 20.72
N LEU A 306 -0.96 4.49 21.62
CA LEU A 306 -2.05 4.39 22.60
C LEU A 306 -3.44 4.72 22.03
N SER A 307 -3.52 5.12 20.76
CA SER A 307 -4.80 5.19 20.06
C SER A 307 -5.42 3.80 19.83
N ASP A 308 -4.59 2.74 19.87
CA ASP A 308 -5.06 1.36 19.91
C ASP A 308 -5.36 0.91 21.34
N THR A 309 -6.64 0.65 21.61
CA THR A 309 -7.13 0.19 22.92
C THR A 309 -6.64 -1.22 23.32
N ASN A 310 -6.10 -1.99 22.38
CA ASN A 310 -5.53 -3.30 22.65
C ASN A 310 -4.18 -3.23 23.35
N VAL A 311 -3.45 -2.12 23.24
CA VAL A 311 -2.13 -1.95 23.86
C VAL A 311 -2.24 -2.00 25.39
N LYS A 312 -1.49 -2.93 26.01
CA LYS A 312 -1.42 -3.15 27.46
C LYS A 312 -0.07 -2.82 28.07
N ALA A 313 0.99 -2.75 27.27
CA ALA A 313 2.30 -2.25 27.67
C ALA A 313 3.03 -1.66 26.46
N VAL A 314 4.00 -0.79 26.69
CA VAL A 314 4.83 -0.20 25.63
C VAL A 314 6.30 -0.54 25.86
N LEU A 315 6.98 -1.07 24.83
CA LEU A 315 8.41 -1.24 24.77
C LEU A 315 9.04 -0.09 23.96
N VAL A 316 9.82 0.74 24.64
CA VAL A 316 10.69 1.74 24.01
C VAL A 316 12.11 1.17 23.94
N ASN A 317 12.64 0.95 22.74
CA ASN A 317 14.00 0.46 22.53
C ASN A 317 14.78 1.46 21.69
N ILE A 318 15.68 2.22 22.33
CA ILE A 318 16.46 3.26 21.65
C ILE A 318 17.96 2.98 21.78
N PHE A 319 18.63 2.88 20.64
CA PHE A 319 20.08 2.91 20.55
C PHE A 319 20.51 4.35 20.27
N GLY A 320 21.04 5.05 21.29
CA GLY A 320 21.27 6.49 21.31
C GLY A 320 22.12 7.02 20.16
N GLY A 321 23.03 6.23 19.59
CA GLY A 321 23.81 6.62 18.41
C GLY A 321 24.52 7.96 18.61
N ILE A 322 24.00 9.03 17.99
CA ILE A 322 24.51 10.42 18.10
C ILE A 322 23.89 11.24 19.25
N VAL A 323 22.81 10.76 19.89
CA VAL A 323 22.12 11.42 21.01
C VAL A 323 22.42 10.69 22.32
N ARG A 324 22.67 11.44 23.40
CA ARG A 324 22.96 10.87 24.72
C ARG A 324 21.70 10.30 25.37
N CYS A 325 21.81 9.14 26.01
CA CYS A 325 20.68 8.43 26.59
C CYS A 325 19.99 9.17 27.75
N ASP A 326 20.72 10.01 28.50
CA ASP A 326 20.15 10.87 29.54
C ASP A 326 19.12 11.87 28.97
N MET A 327 19.44 12.49 27.82
CA MET A 327 18.50 13.39 27.14
C MET A 327 17.29 12.64 26.57
N ILE A 328 17.50 11.43 26.05
CA ILE A 328 16.40 10.58 25.55
C ILE A 328 15.48 10.20 26.71
N ALA A 329 16.06 9.83 27.87
CA ALA A 329 15.30 9.52 29.08
C ALA A 329 14.45 10.70 29.55
N GLU A 330 15.01 11.92 29.59
CA GLU A 330 14.27 13.14 29.90
C GLU A 330 13.12 13.38 28.92
N GLY A 331 13.36 13.17 27.62
CA GLY A 331 12.33 13.27 26.58
C GLY A 331 11.19 12.28 26.78
N ILE A 332 11.50 11.01 27.08
CA ILE A 332 10.50 9.96 27.37
C ILE A 332 9.69 10.32 28.61
N ILE A 333 10.33 10.73 29.71
CA ILE A 333 9.64 11.14 30.94
C ILE A 333 8.69 12.32 30.66
N GLY A 334 9.16 13.30 29.89
CA GLY A 334 8.35 14.45 29.48
C GLY A 334 7.13 14.04 28.66
N ALA A 335 7.31 13.15 27.68
CA ALA A 335 6.24 12.64 26.84
C ALA A 335 5.22 11.81 27.63
N VAL A 336 5.68 10.91 28.52
CA VAL A 336 4.82 10.09 29.37
C VAL A 336 3.93 10.96 30.26
N LYS A 337 4.48 12.01 30.86
CA LYS A 337 3.73 12.98 31.67
C LYS A 337 2.74 13.81 30.85
N GLU A 338 3.14 14.26 29.67
CA GLU A 338 2.32 15.10 28.80
C GLU A 338 1.14 14.34 28.19
N VAL A 339 1.36 13.10 27.76
CA VAL A 339 0.34 12.25 27.14
C VAL A 339 -0.58 11.60 28.19
N GLY A 340 -0.09 11.39 29.42
CA GLY A 340 -0.84 10.69 30.47
C GLY A 340 -0.88 9.18 30.25
N VAL A 341 0.27 8.58 29.97
CA VAL A 341 0.39 7.13 29.70
C VAL A 341 0.04 6.32 30.95
N SER A 342 -0.99 5.47 30.85
CA SER A 342 -1.49 4.65 31.96
C SER A 342 -1.04 3.19 31.92
N VAL A 343 -0.44 2.76 30.82
CA VAL A 343 0.09 1.39 30.66
C VAL A 343 1.57 1.36 31.06
N PRO A 344 2.10 0.23 31.57
CA PRO A 344 3.51 0.11 31.89
C PRO A 344 4.41 0.37 30.68
N VAL A 345 5.50 1.13 30.90
CA VAL A 345 6.47 1.45 29.86
C VAL A 345 7.80 0.80 30.18
N VAL A 346 8.20 -0.19 29.38
CA VAL A 346 9.54 -0.79 29.46
C VAL A 346 10.47 -0.03 28.54
N VAL A 347 11.59 0.44 29.07
CA VAL A 347 12.54 1.27 28.31
C VAL A 347 13.91 0.63 28.32
N ARG A 348 14.46 0.41 27.13
CA ARG A 348 15.82 -0.05 26.91
C ARG A 348 16.60 1.05 26.20
N LEU A 349 17.66 1.55 26.86
CA LEU A 349 18.58 2.55 26.31
C LEU A 349 19.99 1.97 26.20
N GLU A 350 20.65 2.22 25.07
CA GLU A 350 22.08 1.94 24.84
C GLU A 350 22.82 3.09 24.19
N GLY A 351 24.13 3.12 24.39
CA GLY A 351 25.04 4.10 23.82
C GLY A 351 25.60 5.02 24.90
N THR A 352 25.93 6.25 24.51
CA THR A 352 26.51 7.24 25.43
C THR A 352 25.53 7.54 26.57
N ASN A 353 26.04 7.51 27.81
CA ASN A 353 25.27 7.75 29.04
C ASN A 353 24.10 6.78 29.28
N ALA A 354 24.13 5.56 28.72
CA ALA A 354 23.06 4.58 28.92
C ALA A 354 22.76 4.29 30.40
N GLU A 355 23.79 4.13 31.24
CA GLU A 355 23.63 3.94 32.69
C GLU A 355 22.94 5.14 33.36
N LEU A 356 23.37 6.36 33.01
CA LEU A 356 22.76 7.58 33.53
C LEU A 356 21.30 7.71 33.07
N GLY A 357 21.00 7.44 31.80
CA GLY A 357 19.64 7.43 31.27
C GLY A 357 18.74 6.42 32.01
N ARG A 358 19.22 5.19 32.25
CA ARG A 358 18.48 4.20 33.06
C ARG A 358 18.22 4.69 34.49
N LYS A 359 19.21 5.35 35.11
CA LYS A 359 19.05 5.96 36.44
C LYS A 359 17.98 7.06 36.43
N VAL A 360 18.01 7.95 35.45
CA VAL A 360 17.01 9.03 35.26
C VAL A 360 15.60 8.46 35.11
N LEU A 361 15.43 7.37 34.35
CA LEU A 361 14.14 6.68 34.20
C LEU A 361 13.65 6.08 35.53
N ALA A 362 14.54 5.38 36.26
CA ALA A 362 14.21 4.74 37.53
C ALA A 362 13.85 5.76 38.64
N GLU A 363 14.46 6.95 38.62
CA GLU A 363 14.22 8.03 39.60
C GLU A 363 13.03 8.93 39.22
N SER A 364 12.36 8.68 38.09
CA SER A 364 11.32 9.57 37.55
C SER A 364 10.00 9.60 38.33
N GLY A 365 9.75 8.58 39.16
CA GLY A 365 8.49 8.39 39.89
C GLY A 365 7.31 7.94 39.02
N LEU A 366 7.55 7.59 37.75
CA LEU A 366 6.57 7.06 36.81
C LEU A 366 6.67 5.52 36.74
N ASP A 367 5.64 4.86 36.20
CA ASP A 367 5.63 3.41 35.96
C ASP A 367 6.49 3.05 34.72
N ILE A 368 7.78 3.33 34.83
CA ILE A 368 8.79 3.10 33.80
C ILE A 368 9.79 2.05 34.29
N ILE A 369 9.88 0.93 33.56
CA ILE A 369 10.78 -0.18 33.89
C ILE A 369 12.02 -0.09 33.00
N ALA A 370 13.17 0.21 33.60
CA ALA A 370 14.44 0.22 32.88
C ALA A 370 14.94 -1.22 32.60
N ALA A 371 15.24 -1.51 31.34
CA ALA A 371 15.82 -2.77 30.89
C ALA A 371 17.31 -2.63 30.55
N VAL A 372 18.08 -3.69 30.81
CA VAL A 372 19.56 -3.72 30.64
C VAL A 372 20.02 -4.36 29.33
N SER A 373 19.15 -5.12 28.66
CA SER A 373 19.41 -5.75 27.38
C SER A 373 18.12 -5.88 26.56
N LEU A 374 18.24 -6.22 25.28
CA LEU A 374 17.06 -6.42 24.44
C LEU A 374 16.20 -7.62 24.90
N THR A 375 16.84 -8.70 25.33
CA THR A 375 16.16 -9.88 25.90
C THR A 375 15.45 -9.55 27.21
N ASP A 376 16.11 -8.82 28.11
CA ASP A 376 15.52 -8.36 29.36
C ASP A 376 14.32 -7.44 29.11
N ALA A 377 14.42 -6.54 28.13
CA ALA A 377 13.32 -5.65 27.75
C ALA A 377 12.11 -6.43 27.21
N ALA A 378 12.34 -7.43 26.36
CA ALA A 378 11.29 -8.29 25.83
C ALA A 378 10.58 -9.07 26.94
N GLN A 379 11.34 -9.73 27.83
CA GLN A 379 10.76 -10.49 28.94
C GLN A 379 9.93 -9.61 29.89
N LYS A 380 10.45 -8.43 30.24
CA LYS A 380 9.75 -7.46 31.09
C LYS A 380 8.47 -6.93 30.47
N VAL A 381 8.48 -6.58 29.18
CA VAL A 381 7.28 -6.02 28.53
C VAL A 381 6.20 -7.08 28.35
N VAL A 382 6.58 -8.33 28.08
CA VAL A 382 5.63 -9.45 28.02
C VAL A 382 4.99 -9.68 29.38
N ALA A 383 5.79 -9.75 30.46
CA ALA A 383 5.27 -9.86 31.81
C ALA A 383 4.32 -8.69 32.16
N ALA A 384 4.72 -7.46 31.87
CA ALA A 384 3.91 -6.27 32.12
C ALA A 384 2.58 -6.28 31.33
N ALA A 385 2.60 -6.71 30.06
CA ALA A 385 1.39 -6.82 29.24
C ALA A 385 0.41 -7.92 29.72
N GLU A 386 0.93 -8.96 30.39
CA GLU A 386 0.13 -10.00 31.05
C GLU A 386 -0.32 -9.61 32.46
N GLY A 387 0.09 -8.44 32.97
CA GLY A 387 -0.20 -7.98 34.33
C GLY A 387 0.57 -8.74 35.42
N LYS A 388 1.77 -9.24 35.10
CA LYS A 388 2.65 -10.01 35.99
C LYS A 388 3.81 -9.19 36.56
#